data_AF-A0A1R1YAY8-F1
#
_entry.id   AF-A0A1R1YAY8-F1
#
_cell.length_a   1.000
_cell.length_b   1.000
_cell.length_c   1.000
_cell.angle_alpha   90.00
_cell.angle_beta   90.00
_cell.angle_gamma   90.00
#
_symmetry.space_group_name_H-M   'P 1'
#
loop_
_entity.id
_entity.type
_entity.pdbx_description
1 polymer ?
#
loop_
_entity_poly.entity_id
_entity_poly.type
_entity_poly.pdbx_seq_one_letter_code
_entity_poly.pdbx_strand_id
1 'polypeptide(L)'
;MSDSEQWSDYEVEEETLNEHQLAAMSDSDYDSEEEREAELELAALKSIREGKKIKKITFENDAISALIKEINPDTLPWIERCSITSSTPVTVKDPSNDIEIELAIYQQALEAAQLGKKKVLAAGHAFTRPADYFAEMVKTDEDMEKIRARLLQEHKSIQLSEEAKKQRELKKFGKKVQNEKLRERIDKKRDTLNNIELLKK
;
A
#
# COMPACT_ATOMS: atom_id res chain seq x y z
N MET A 1 -13.02 14.37 -69.74
CA MET A 1 -11.77 13.59 -69.59
C MET A 1 -11.15 14.10 -68.29
N SER A 2 -11.12 13.39 -67.17
CA SER A 2 -10.97 11.96 -66.91
C SER A 2 -11.61 11.66 -65.54
N ASP A 3 -12.66 10.84 -65.52
CA ASP A 3 -12.70 9.53 -64.84
C ASP A 3 -12.59 9.61 -63.30
N SER A 4 -13.76 9.74 -62.67
CA SER A 4 -13.96 9.47 -61.25
C SER A 4 -14.32 8.01 -61.14
N GLU A 5 -13.34 7.15 -60.85
CA GLU A 5 -13.57 5.73 -60.58
C GLU A 5 -14.44 5.59 -59.33
N GLN A 6 -15.69 5.26 -59.59
CA GLN A 6 -16.72 4.96 -58.62
C GLN A 6 -16.47 3.53 -58.12
N TRP A 7 -15.74 3.39 -57.00
CA TRP A 7 -15.60 2.11 -56.32
C TRP A 7 -16.96 1.74 -55.71
N SER A 8 -17.69 0.85 -56.39
CA SER A 8 -18.90 0.26 -55.84
C SER A 8 -18.50 -0.59 -54.64
N ASP A 9 -19.04 -0.26 -53.47
CA ASP A 9 -19.03 -1.13 -52.29
C ASP A 9 -19.84 -2.38 -52.65
N TYR A 10 -19.15 -3.38 -53.18
CA TYR A 10 -19.72 -4.67 -53.50
C TYR A 10 -19.77 -5.42 -52.17
N GLU A 11 -20.88 -5.26 -51.46
CA GLU A 11 -21.18 -5.98 -50.23
C GLU A 11 -21.42 -7.45 -50.60
N VAL A 12 -20.32 -8.21 -50.72
CA VAL A 12 -20.37 -9.67 -50.78
C VAL A 12 -20.77 -10.12 -49.39
N GLU A 13 -22.03 -10.50 -49.20
CA GLU A 13 -22.43 -11.35 -48.08
C GLU A 13 -21.80 -12.74 -48.28
N GLU A 14 -20.49 -12.84 -48.08
CA GLU A 14 -19.82 -14.11 -47.94
C GLU A 14 -20.14 -14.63 -46.53
N GLU A 15 -20.75 -15.81 -46.47
CA GLU A 15 -21.00 -16.55 -45.22
C GLU A 15 -19.66 -16.93 -44.58
N THR A 16 -19.05 -15.97 -43.89
CA THR A 16 -17.76 -16.18 -43.21
C THR A 16 -17.92 -17.16 -42.06
N LEU A 17 -17.14 -18.24 -42.12
CA LEU A 17 -17.14 -19.32 -41.16
C LEU A 17 -16.67 -18.83 -39.78
N ASN A 18 -17.23 -19.39 -38.71
CA ASN A 18 -16.79 -19.09 -37.34
C ASN A 18 -15.45 -19.79 -37.05
N GLU A 19 -14.72 -19.34 -36.01
CA GLU A 19 -13.39 -19.86 -35.61
C GLU A 19 -13.38 -21.41 -35.45
N HIS A 20 -14.46 -21.99 -34.95
CA HIS A 20 -14.61 -23.45 -34.81
C HIS A 20 -14.85 -24.17 -36.16
N GLN A 21 -15.46 -23.49 -37.13
CA GLN A 21 -15.65 -24.04 -38.49
C GLN A 21 -14.35 -23.95 -39.29
N LEU A 22 -13.63 -22.82 -39.18
CA LEU A 22 -12.28 -22.65 -39.76
C LEU A 22 -11.29 -23.70 -39.23
N ALA A 23 -11.34 -23.98 -37.93
CA ALA A 23 -10.49 -25.02 -37.32
C ALA A 23 -10.85 -26.46 -37.74
N ALA A 24 -12.01 -26.69 -38.36
CA ALA A 24 -12.46 -27.98 -38.85
C ALA A 24 -12.23 -28.16 -40.37
N MET A 25 -11.82 -27.11 -41.07
CA MET A 25 -11.47 -27.18 -42.50
C MET A 25 -10.10 -27.82 -42.69
N SER A 26 -9.99 -28.60 -43.76
CA SER A 26 -8.74 -29.22 -44.20
C SER A 26 -7.93 -28.21 -45.02
N ASP A 27 -6.60 -28.36 -45.02
CA ASP A 27 -5.68 -27.52 -45.81
C ASP A 27 -5.96 -27.57 -47.33
N SER A 28 -6.72 -28.59 -47.77
CA SER A 28 -7.20 -28.76 -49.15
C SER A 28 -8.42 -27.92 -49.53
N ASP A 29 -9.07 -27.27 -48.56
CA ASP A 29 -10.33 -26.56 -48.74
C ASP A 29 -10.11 -25.06 -49.05
N TYR A 30 -8.85 -24.61 -49.11
CA TYR A 30 -8.43 -23.25 -49.43
C TYR A 30 -7.78 -23.19 -50.81
N ASP A 31 -8.17 -22.24 -51.67
CA ASP A 31 -7.58 -22.09 -53.00
C ASP A 31 -6.15 -21.50 -52.92
N SER A 32 -5.83 -20.80 -51.82
CA SER A 32 -4.48 -20.31 -51.53
C SER A 32 -4.22 -20.12 -50.02
N GLU A 33 -2.93 -20.10 -49.64
CA GLU A 33 -2.51 -19.74 -48.27
C GLU A 33 -2.92 -18.30 -47.87
N GLU A 34 -2.99 -17.39 -48.84
CA GLU A 34 -3.37 -15.98 -48.64
C GLU A 34 -4.84 -15.86 -48.22
N GLU A 35 -5.72 -16.67 -48.80
CA GLU A 35 -7.14 -16.74 -48.46
C GLU A 35 -7.36 -17.28 -47.03
N ARG A 36 -6.61 -18.32 -46.65
CA ARG A 36 -6.64 -18.87 -45.29
C ARG A 36 -6.23 -17.85 -44.24
N GLU A 37 -5.19 -17.06 -44.52
CA GLU A 37 -4.70 -16.04 -43.59
C GLU A 37 -5.72 -14.89 -43.44
N ALA A 38 -6.34 -14.45 -44.54
CA ALA A 38 -7.37 -13.41 -44.54
C ALA A 38 -8.63 -13.82 -43.75
N GLU A 39 -9.10 -15.06 -43.90
CA GLU A 39 -10.26 -15.56 -43.14
C GLU A 39 -9.97 -15.65 -41.64
N LEU A 40 -8.76 -16.07 -41.26
CA LEU A 40 -8.33 -16.13 -39.87
C LEU A 40 -8.28 -14.72 -39.25
N GLU A 41 -7.74 -13.74 -39.98
CA GLU A 41 -7.66 -12.35 -39.52
C GLU A 41 -9.07 -11.74 -39.34
N LEU A 42 -9.99 -11.99 -40.28
CA LEU A 42 -11.38 -11.55 -40.17
C LEU A 42 -12.11 -12.18 -38.99
N ALA A 43 -11.91 -13.49 -38.75
CA ALA A 43 -12.47 -14.18 -37.61
C ALA A 43 -11.94 -13.60 -36.27
N ALA A 44 -10.63 -13.31 -36.21
CA ALA A 44 -10.02 -12.68 -35.04
C ALA A 44 -10.62 -11.29 -34.78
N LEU A 45 -10.75 -10.44 -35.81
CA LEU A 45 -11.37 -9.12 -35.72
C LEU A 45 -12.84 -9.18 -35.30
N LYS A 46 -13.60 -10.16 -35.79
CA LYS A 46 -15.01 -10.39 -35.42
C LYS A 46 -15.12 -10.82 -33.95
N SER A 47 -14.23 -11.68 -33.46
CA SER A 47 -14.20 -12.09 -32.04
C SER A 47 -13.91 -10.91 -31.09
N ILE A 48 -13.05 -9.97 -31.53
CA ILE A 48 -12.71 -8.76 -30.77
C ILE A 48 -13.90 -7.80 -30.78
N ARG A 49 -14.56 -7.63 -31.93
CA ARG A 49 -15.72 -6.75 -32.12
C ARG A 49 -16.94 -7.23 -31.34
N GLU A 50 -17.17 -8.53 -31.29
CA GLU A 50 -18.31 -9.12 -30.57
C GLU A 50 -18.16 -9.06 -29.06
N GLY A 51 -16.93 -8.89 -28.56
CA GLY A 51 -16.62 -8.77 -27.13
C GLY A 51 -16.98 -10.05 -26.38
N LYS A 52 -16.03 -10.64 -25.64
CA LYS A 52 -16.35 -11.76 -24.75
C LYS A 52 -17.50 -11.36 -23.82
N LYS A 53 -18.67 -11.98 -23.99
CA LYS A 53 -19.82 -11.82 -23.08
C LYS A 53 -19.38 -12.27 -21.69
N ILE A 54 -19.07 -11.31 -20.83
CA ILE A 54 -18.72 -11.57 -19.43
C ILE A 54 -19.98 -12.20 -18.81
N LYS A 55 -19.90 -13.47 -18.42
CA LYS A 55 -20.99 -14.16 -17.73
C LYS A 55 -21.34 -13.35 -16.48
N LYS A 56 -22.59 -12.91 -16.38
CA LYS A 56 -23.10 -12.19 -15.22
C LYS A 56 -23.01 -13.13 -14.02
N ILE A 57 -22.15 -12.80 -13.06
CA ILE A 57 -21.99 -13.60 -11.84
C ILE A 57 -23.31 -13.49 -11.06
N THR A 58 -24.07 -14.57 -10.98
CA THR A 58 -25.26 -14.67 -10.13
C THR A 58 -24.85 -15.33 -8.82
N PHE A 59 -24.96 -14.59 -7.71
CA PHE A 59 -24.76 -15.16 -6.38
C PHE A 59 -26.08 -15.77 -5.89
N GLU A 60 -26.08 -17.05 -5.53
CA GLU A 60 -27.21 -17.71 -4.88
C GLU A 60 -27.25 -17.32 -3.39
N ASN A 61 -27.87 -16.17 -3.10
CA ASN A 61 -27.95 -15.63 -1.75
C ASN A 61 -28.65 -16.59 -0.77
N ASP A 62 -29.62 -17.37 -1.25
CA ASP A 62 -30.39 -18.31 -0.43
C ASP A 62 -29.52 -19.46 0.07
N ALA A 63 -28.68 -20.02 -0.80
CA ALA A 63 -27.73 -21.08 -0.46
C ALA A 63 -26.68 -20.59 0.55
N ILE A 64 -26.14 -19.38 0.36
CA ILE A 64 -25.18 -18.77 1.29
C ILE A 64 -25.84 -18.55 2.67
N SER A 65 -27.08 -18.09 2.70
CA SER A 65 -27.81 -17.89 3.96
C SER A 65 -28.09 -19.21 4.69
N ALA A 66 -28.36 -20.30 3.96
CA ALA A 66 -28.56 -21.62 4.53
C ALA A 66 -27.26 -22.16 5.16
N LEU A 67 -26.13 -22.02 4.45
CA LEU A 67 -24.81 -22.41 4.93
C LEU A 67 -24.39 -21.63 6.20
N ILE A 68 -24.63 -20.33 6.25
CA ILE A 68 -24.31 -19.52 7.45
C ILE A 68 -25.12 -20.00 8.65
N LYS A 69 -26.41 -20.33 8.45
CA LYS A 69 -27.27 -20.88 9.50
C LYS A 69 -26.83 -22.27 9.94
N GLU A 70 -26.30 -23.08 9.05
CA GLU A 70 -25.79 -24.41 9.38
C GLU A 70 -24.50 -24.33 10.21
N ILE A 71 -23.55 -23.47 9.82
CA ILE A 71 -22.27 -23.28 10.54
C ILE A 71 -22.51 -22.63 11.92
N ASN A 72 -23.48 -21.72 12.02
CA ASN A 72 -23.93 -21.04 13.24
C ASN A 72 -22.79 -20.66 14.23
N PRO A 73 -21.87 -19.77 13.83
CA PRO A 73 -20.75 -19.37 14.68
C PRO A 73 -21.19 -18.65 15.96
N ASP A 74 -22.45 -18.19 16.04
CA ASP A 74 -22.98 -17.38 17.15
C ASP A 74 -23.30 -18.15 18.43
N THR A 75 -23.26 -19.48 18.37
CA THR A 75 -23.53 -20.36 19.51
C THR A 75 -22.42 -20.36 20.56
N LEU A 76 -21.16 -20.15 20.15
CA LEU A 76 -20.00 -20.27 21.04
C LEU A 76 -19.77 -19.01 21.88
N PRO A 77 -19.26 -19.11 23.12
CA PRO A 77 -18.81 -17.94 23.87
C PRO A 77 -17.78 -17.12 23.06
N TRP A 78 -17.74 -15.81 23.26
CA TRP A 78 -16.84 -14.94 22.49
C TRP A 78 -15.36 -15.35 22.62
N ILE A 79 -14.95 -15.88 23.78
CA ILE A 79 -13.56 -16.27 24.04
C ILE A 79 -13.06 -17.38 23.09
N GLU A 80 -13.94 -18.27 22.63
CA GLU A 80 -13.60 -19.32 21.66
C GLU A 80 -13.44 -18.75 20.25
N ARG A 81 -14.10 -17.62 19.98
CA ARG A 81 -14.10 -16.99 18.66
C ARG A 81 -12.99 -15.96 18.52
N CYS A 82 -12.69 -15.25 19.60
CA CYS A 82 -11.72 -14.14 19.66
C CYS A 82 -11.83 -13.13 18.50
N SER A 83 -13.00 -13.02 17.88
CA SER A 83 -13.23 -12.21 16.68
C SER A 83 -13.85 -10.87 17.05
N ILE A 84 -13.38 -9.81 16.40
CA ILE A 84 -13.88 -8.45 16.61
C ILE A 84 -14.11 -7.82 15.25
N THR A 85 -15.34 -7.38 15.05
CA THR A 85 -15.72 -6.59 13.88
C THR A 85 -15.53 -5.12 14.22
N SER A 86 -14.87 -4.39 13.33
CA SER A 86 -14.72 -2.93 13.43
C SER A 86 -16.08 -2.25 13.47
N SER A 87 -16.23 -1.23 14.30
CA SER A 87 -17.49 -0.47 14.34
C SER A 87 -17.67 0.41 13.10
N THR A 88 -16.57 0.88 12.51
CA THR A 88 -16.59 1.75 11.34
C THR A 88 -16.04 1.00 10.12
N PRO A 89 -16.64 1.20 8.94
CA PRO A 89 -16.08 0.68 7.71
C PRO A 89 -14.77 1.42 7.39
N VAL A 90 -13.75 0.67 6.95
CA VAL A 90 -12.50 1.26 6.51
C VAL A 90 -12.71 1.96 5.17
N THR A 91 -12.56 3.27 5.15
CA THR A 91 -12.65 4.10 3.94
C THR A 91 -11.30 4.75 3.66
N VAL A 92 -10.67 4.39 2.56
CA VAL A 92 -9.43 5.01 2.07
C VAL A 92 -9.78 5.89 0.87
N LYS A 93 -9.28 7.13 0.84
CA LYS A 93 -9.60 8.09 -0.22
C LYS A 93 -8.91 7.76 -1.54
N ASP A 94 -7.62 7.43 -1.46
CA ASP A 94 -6.82 7.00 -2.61
C ASP A 94 -6.28 5.58 -2.38
N PRO A 95 -6.78 4.57 -3.11
CA PRO A 95 -6.29 3.19 -3.02
C PRO A 95 -4.82 3.01 -3.44
N SER A 96 -4.20 4.02 -4.06
CA SER A 96 -2.78 3.97 -4.47
C SER A 96 -1.83 4.48 -3.39
N ASN A 97 -2.36 5.11 -2.34
CA ASN A 97 -1.57 5.67 -1.25
C ASN A 97 -1.40 4.66 -0.11
N ASP A 98 -0.31 3.90 -0.16
CA ASP A 98 0.00 2.88 0.85
C ASP A 98 0.03 3.44 2.28
N ILE A 99 0.50 4.68 2.49
CA ILE A 99 0.61 5.25 3.85
C ILE A 99 -0.78 5.42 4.47
N GLU A 100 -1.78 5.83 3.69
CA GLU A 100 -3.15 5.96 4.17
C GLU A 100 -3.78 4.60 4.48
N ILE A 101 -3.50 3.60 3.64
CA ILE A 101 -3.96 2.22 3.84
C ILE A 101 -3.36 1.65 5.13
N GLU A 102 -2.05 1.75 5.30
CA GLU A 102 -1.33 1.26 6.48
C GLU A 102 -1.86 1.93 7.76
N LEU A 103 -2.12 3.23 7.72
CA LEU A 103 -2.68 3.96 8.86
C LEU A 103 -4.09 3.49 9.19
N ALA A 104 -4.93 3.24 8.18
CA ALA A 104 -6.29 2.75 8.38
C ALA A 104 -6.30 1.32 8.97
N ILE A 105 -5.45 0.43 8.45
CA ILE A 105 -5.26 -0.94 8.97
C ILE A 105 -4.77 -0.88 10.42
N TYR A 106 -3.80 -0.01 10.70
CA TYR A 106 -3.27 0.19 12.06
C TYR A 106 -4.36 0.63 13.04
N GLN A 107 -5.20 1.61 12.67
CA GLN A 107 -6.29 2.08 13.51
C GLN A 107 -7.33 0.98 13.78
N GLN A 108 -7.72 0.24 12.74
CA GLN A 108 -8.65 -0.89 12.89
C GLN A 108 -8.08 -1.97 13.83
N ALA A 109 -6.81 -2.33 13.65
CA ALA A 109 -6.13 -3.32 14.49
C ALA A 109 -6.00 -2.84 15.95
N LEU A 110 -5.72 -1.56 16.16
CA LEU A 110 -5.61 -0.96 17.49
C LEU A 110 -6.95 -0.97 18.24
N GLU A 111 -8.04 -0.58 17.57
CA GLU A 111 -9.38 -0.64 18.15
C GLU A 111 -9.75 -2.08 18.53
N ALA A 112 -9.53 -3.02 17.62
CA ALA A 112 -9.79 -4.43 17.86
C ALA A 112 -8.95 -4.96 19.04
N ALA A 113 -7.66 -4.64 19.12
CA ALA A 113 -6.81 -5.07 20.23
C ALA A 113 -7.28 -4.52 21.58
N GLN A 114 -7.73 -3.26 21.63
CA GLN A 114 -8.26 -2.64 22.86
C GLN A 114 -9.58 -3.26 23.31
N LEU A 115 -10.51 -3.49 22.38
CA LEU A 115 -11.78 -4.16 22.67
C LEU A 115 -11.56 -5.62 23.08
N GLY A 116 -10.66 -6.32 22.41
CA GLY A 116 -10.30 -7.71 22.70
C GLY A 116 -9.73 -7.86 24.09
N LYS A 117 -8.79 -6.99 24.47
CA LYS A 117 -8.24 -6.96 25.83
C LYS A 117 -9.35 -6.83 26.89
N LYS A 118 -10.32 -5.92 26.69
CA LYS A 118 -11.43 -5.75 27.63
C LYS A 118 -12.28 -7.03 27.75
N LYS A 119 -12.61 -7.66 26.62
CA LYS A 119 -13.43 -8.88 26.60
C LYS A 119 -12.69 -10.09 27.21
N VAL A 120 -11.40 -10.26 26.94
CA VAL A 120 -10.58 -11.34 27.54
C VAL A 120 -10.51 -11.19 29.06
N LEU A 121 -10.28 -9.97 29.55
CA LEU A 121 -10.25 -9.71 30.99
C LEU A 121 -11.63 -9.90 31.64
N ALA A 122 -12.71 -9.50 30.96
CA ALA A 122 -14.08 -9.73 31.45
C ALA A 122 -14.45 -11.22 31.50
N ALA A 123 -13.86 -12.05 30.62
CA ALA A 123 -13.99 -13.50 30.67
C ALA A 123 -13.12 -14.17 31.76
N GLY A 124 -12.31 -13.39 32.51
CA GLY A 124 -11.49 -13.89 33.60
C GLY A 124 -10.13 -14.49 33.18
N HIS A 125 -9.67 -14.24 31.96
CA HIS A 125 -8.39 -14.75 31.45
C HIS A 125 -7.27 -13.71 31.46
N ALA A 126 -6.04 -14.17 31.62
CA ALA A 126 -4.85 -13.32 31.51
C ALA A 126 -4.58 -12.94 30.05
N PHE A 127 -4.27 -11.67 29.79
CA PHE A 127 -4.02 -11.17 28.43
C PHE A 127 -2.54 -10.86 28.16
N THR A 128 -1.84 -10.29 29.14
CA THR A 128 -0.45 -9.84 28.95
C THR A 128 0.53 -10.99 29.17
N ARG A 129 1.44 -11.20 28.20
CA ARG A 129 2.54 -12.16 28.32
C ARG A 129 3.46 -11.76 29.51
N PRO A 130 3.66 -12.63 30.51
CA PRO A 130 4.64 -12.40 31.57
C PRO A 130 6.07 -12.38 31.02
N ALA A 131 6.92 -11.52 31.58
CA ALA A 131 8.32 -11.40 31.17
C ALA A 131 9.15 -12.67 31.45
N ASP A 132 8.72 -13.46 32.44
CA ASP A 132 9.37 -14.70 32.89
C ASP A 132 8.81 -15.97 32.20
N TYR A 133 7.95 -15.80 31.18
CA TYR A 133 7.43 -16.92 30.40
C TYR A 133 8.23 -17.06 29.09
N PHE A 134 9.18 -18.01 29.11
CA PHE A 134 10.03 -18.37 27.98
C PHE A 134 9.42 -19.57 27.23
N ALA A 135 8.76 -19.28 26.13
CA ALA A 135 8.25 -20.27 25.17
C ALA A 135 8.77 -19.91 23.78
N GLU A 136 8.70 -20.85 22.84
CA GLU A 136 9.08 -20.63 21.45
C GLU A 136 8.30 -19.45 20.85
N MET A 137 9.03 -18.54 20.19
CA MET A 137 8.49 -17.36 19.54
C MET A 137 8.51 -17.57 18.02
N VAL A 138 7.65 -16.85 17.29
CA VAL A 138 7.58 -16.93 15.81
C VAL A 138 8.91 -16.62 15.12
N LYS A 139 9.74 -15.76 15.73
CA LYS A 139 11.08 -15.41 15.23
C LYS A 139 12.14 -15.82 16.26
N THR A 140 13.26 -16.32 15.76
CA THR A 140 14.41 -16.67 16.58
C THR A 140 15.08 -15.43 17.18
N ASP A 141 15.75 -15.61 18.31
CA ASP A 141 16.51 -14.52 18.95
C ASP A 141 17.66 -14.02 18.07
N GLU A 142 18.29 -14.90 17.31
CA GLU A 142 19.35 -14.56 16.35
C GLU A 142 18.84 -13.59 15.27
N ASP A 143 17.63 -13.81 14.76
CA ASP A 143 17.04 -12.91 13.77
C ASP A 143 16.64 -11.57 14.40
N MET A 144 16.16 -11.57 15.63
CA MET A 144 15.85 -10.35 16.37
C MET A 144 17.12 -9.56 16.71
N GLU A 145 18.25 -10.22 16.95
CA GLU A 145 19.55 -9.56 17.14
C GLU A 145 20.01 -8.85 15.86
N LYS A 146 19.88 -9.50 14.69
CA LYS A 146 20.17 -8.87 13.39
C LYS A 146 19.30 -7.62 13.16
N ILE A 147 18.00 -7.71 13.46
CA ILE A 147 17.08 -6.56 13.32
C ILE A 147 17.50 -5.42 14.25
N ARG A 148 17.80 -5.71 15.52
CA ARG A 148 18.29 -4.70 16.49
C ARG A 148 19.58 -4.05 16.03
N ALA A 149 20.54 -4.84 15.54
CA ALA A 149 21.81 -4.34 15.02
C ALA A 149 21.60 -3.36 13.86
N ARG A 150 20.70 -3.68 12.93
CA ARG A 150 20.34 -2.80 11.81
C ARG A 150 19.71 -1.48 12.29
N LEU A 151 18.75 -1.54 13.20
CA LEU A 151 18.12 -0.33 13.77
C LEU A 151 19.14 0.58 14.47
N LEU A 152 20.07 0.00 15.22
CA LEU A 152 21.15 0.75 15.86
C LEU A 152 22.11 1.38 14.85
N GLN A 153 22.43 0.69 13.76
CA GLN A 153 23.26 1.23 12.68
C GLN A 153 22.57 2.39 11.97
N GLU A 154 21.27 2.26 11.65
CA GLU A 154 20.48 3.32 11.02
C GLU A 154 20.40 4.56 11.91
N HIS A 155 20.11 4.38 13.20
CA HIS A 155 20.09 5.49 14.17
C HIS A 155 21.45 6.18 14.30
N LYS A 156 22.55 5.41 14.39
CA LYS A 156 23.91 5.98 14.42
C LYS A 156 24.23 6.74 13.13
N SER A 157 23.83 6.23 11.98
CA SER A 157 24.02 6.90 10.69
C SER A 157 23.32 8.27 10.64
N ILE A 158 22.06 8.32 11.10
CA ILE A 158 21.29 9.57 11.21
C ILE A 158 22.00 10.55 12.15
N GLN A 159 22.37 10.11 13.35
CA GLN A 159 23.07 10.94 14.33
C GLN A 159 24.39 11.50 13.79
N LEU A 160 25.22 10.66 13.15
CA LEU A 160 26.47 11.10 12.55
C LEU A 160 26.23 12.13 11.44
N SER A 161 25.16 11.98 10.66
CA SER A 161 24.80 12.96 9.62
C SER A 161 24.37 14.30 10.22
N GLU A 162 23.65 14.30 11.33
CA GLU A 162 23.21 15.50 12.05
C GLU A 162 24.38 16.20 12.74
N GLU A 163 25.26 15.43 13.39
CA GLU A 163 26.49 15.93 13.99
C GLU A 163 27.41 16.53 12.94
N ALA A 164 27.56 15.89 11.78
CA ALA A 164 28.35 16.42 10.67
C ALA A 164 27.77 17.74 10.15
N LYS A 165 26.44 17.86 10.03
CA LYS A 165 25.77 19.14 9.67
C LYS A 165 26.07 20.21 10.71
N LYS A 166 25.89 19.91 11.99
CA LYS A 166 26.17 20.82 13.11
C LYS A 166 27.63 21.26 13.13
N GLN A 167 28.58 20.34 12.92
CA GLN A 167 30.00 20.66 12.83
C GLN A 167 30.33 21.57 11.64
N ARG A 168 29.68 21.37 10.48
CA ARG A 168 29.84 22.26 9.31
C ARG A 168 29.33 23.67 9.62
N GLU A 169 28.19 23.81 10.28
CA GLU A 169 27.64 25.11 10.70
C GLU A 169 28.55 25.80 11.72
N LEU A 170 29.03 25.07 12.73
CA LEU A 170 29.98 25.59 13.72
C LEU A 170 31.27 26.07 13.05
N LYS A 171 31.79 25.35 12.06
CA LYS A 171 32.98 25.80 11.29
C LYS A 171 32.66 27.03 10.43
N LYS A 172 31.49 27.09 9.79
CA LYS A 172 31.06 28.20 8.93
C LYS A 172 30.86 29.50 9.71
N PHE A 173 30.23 29.43 10.88
CA PHE A 173 29.89 30.61 11.69
C PHE A 173 30.87 30.85 12.85
N GLY A 174 31.82 29.95 13.10
CA GLY A 174 32.72 30.00 14.25
C GLY A 174 33.47 31.32 14.39
N LYS A 175 34.06 31.84 13.31
CA LYS A 175 34.77 33.14 13.33
C LYS A 175 33.82 34.33 13.58
N LYS A 176 32.62 34.30 12.98
CA LYS A 176 31.61 35.34 13.19
C LYS A 176 31.14 35.35 14.66
N VAL A 177 30.82 34.18 15.20
CA VAL A 177 30.41 34.01 16.61
C VAL A 177 31.51 34.45 17.57
N GLN A 178 32.78 34.14 17.29
CA GLN A 178 33.90 34.61 18.12
C GLN A 178 34.01 36.14 18.15
N ASN A 179 33.92 36.79 16.99
CA ASN A 179 33.98 38.24 16.89
C ASN A 179 32.79 38.92 17.56
N GLU A 180 31.59 38.38 17.39
CA GLU A 180 30.37 38.88 18.02
C GLU A 180 30.43 38.75 19.54
N LYS A 181 30.85 37.59 20.06
CA LYS A 181 31.08 37.39 21.51
C LYS A 181 32.15 38.31 22.10
N LEU A 182 33.14 38.71 21.30
CA LEU A 182 34.15 39.67 21.74
C LEU A 182 33.55 41.08 21.82
N ARG A 183 32.80 41.49 20.80
CA ARG A 183 32.07 42.78 20.79
C ARG A 183 31.10 42.87 21.95
N GLU A 184 30.26 41.84 22.14
CA GLU A 184 29.31 41.77 23.25
C GLU A 184 29.98 41.88 24.62
N ARG A 185 31.18 41.27 24.79
CA ARG A 185 31.96 41.41 26.01
C ARG A 185 32.51 42.82 26.22
N ILE A 186 32.91 43.50 25.16
CA ILE A 186 33.40 44.88 25.23
C ILE A 186 32.23 45.82 25.57
N ASP A 187 31.08 45.63 24.91
CA ASP A 187 29.89 46.45 25.12
C ASP A 187 29.35 46.27 26.55
N LYS A 188 29.24 45.01 27.04
CA LYS A 188 28.91 44.74 28.45
C LYS A 188 29.87 45.39 29.45
N LYS A 189 31.18 45.42 29.14
CA LYS A 189 32.17 46.11 29.98
C LYS A 189 31.97 47.63 29.98
N ARG A 190 31.61 48.22 28.84
CA ARG A 190 31.28 49.66 28.75
C ARG A 190 30.02 49.97 29.54
N ASP A 191 28.97 49.18 29.37
CA ASP A 191 27.68 49.39 30.06
C ASP A 191 27.83 49.28 31.58
N THR A 192 28.62 48.30 32.05
CA THR A 192 28.91 48.16 33.48
C THR A 192 29.71 49.34 34.05
N LEU A 193 30.70 49.87 33.31
CA LEU A 193 31.42 51.08 33.72
C LEU A 193 30.51 52.31 33.76
N ASN A 194 29.67 52.51 32.74
CA ASN A 194 28.70 53.61 32.68
C ASN A 194 27.71 53.54 33.87
N ASN A 195 27.23 52.35 34.21
CA ASN A 195 26.35 52.15 35.36
C ASN A 195 27.05 52.47 36.69
N ILE A 196 28.34 52.15 36.83
CA ILE A 196 29.12 52.50 38.01
C ILE A 196 29.34 54.02 38.10
N GLU A 197 29.60 54.69 36.99
CA GLU A 197 29.72 56.16 36.94
C GLU A 197 28.41 56.86 37.29
N LEU A 198 27.27 56.35 36.80
CA LEU A 198 25.94 56.85 37.15
C LEU A 198 25.62 56.70 38.64
N LEU A 199 26.08 55.62 39.29
CA LEU A 199 25.89 55.37 40.73
C LEU A 199 26.89 56.11 41.63
N LYS A 200 28.00 56.61 41.07
CA LYS A 200 29.00 57.42 41.79
C LYS A 200 28.65 58.91 41.86
N LYS A 201 27.54 59.31 41.24
CA LYS A 201 27.00 60.67 41.25
C LYS A 201 25.86 60.78 42.25
#